data_AF-A0A3Q0R9Z4-F1
#
_entry.id   AF-A0A3Q0R9Z4-F1
#
_cell.length_a   1.000
_cell.length_b   1.000
_cell.length_c   1.000
_cell.angle_alpha   90.00
_cell.angle_beta   90.00
_cell.angle_gamma   90.00
#
_symmetry.space_group_name_H-M   'P 1'
#
loop_
_entity.id
_entity.type
_entity.pdbx_description
1 polymer ?
#
loop_
_entity_poly.entity_id
_entity_poly.type
_entity_poly.pdbx_seq_one_letter_code
_entity_poly.pdbx_strand_id
1 'polypeptide(L)'
;MQLYGALILCVTLSAACGLRCYTCTAADPKSCTDTKSCAIIFNRCYNLVTKGCQTSVFCAGAVSCCEGDLCNGAIPAGPSAILLLVSSAILKLLF
;
A
#
# COMPACT_ATOMS: atom_id res chain seq x y z
N MET A 1 2.47 25.04 20.40
CA MET A 1 1.22 24.41 20.83
C MET A 1 0.32 23.96 19.67
N GLN A 2 0.12 24.75 18.61
CA GLN A 2 -0.72 24.36 17.47
C GLN A 2 -0.19 23.14 16.67
N LEU A 3 1.12 23.05 16.45
CA LEU A 3 1.73 21.91 15.74
C LEU A 3 1.53 20.58 16.49
N TYR A 4 1.60 20.60 17.82
CA TYR A 4 1.43 19.41 18.65
C TYR A 4 -0.02 18.90 18.59
N GLY A 5 -1.00 19.82 18.59
CA GLY A 5 -2.41 19.49 18.40
C GLY A 5 -2.70 18.89 17.03
N ALA A 6 -2.13 19.46 15.95
CA ALA A 6 -2.26 18.91 14.60
C ALA A 6 -1.61 17.52 14.48
N LEU A 7 -0.44 17.31 15.11
CA LEU A 7 0.24 16.01 15.11
C LEU A 7 -0.60 14.94 15.82
N ILE A 8 -1.17 15.28 16.98
CA ILE A 8 -2.06 14.38 17.74
C ILE A 8 -3.31 14.04 16.91
N LEU A 9 -3.92 15.02 16.24
CA LEU A 9 -5.06 14.79 15.36
C LEU A 9 -4.70 13.88 14.17
N CYS A 10 -3.55 14.09 13.54
CA CYS A 10 -3.07 13.21 12.47
C CYS A 10 -2.85 11.78 12.98
N VAL A 11 -2.17 11.60 14.12
CA VAL A 11 -1.88 10.26 14.67
C VAL A 11 -3.17 9.54 15.10
N THR A 12 -4.12 10.26 15.72
CA THR A 12 -5.41 9.67 16.13
C THR A 12 -6.30 9.34 14.94
N LEU A 13 -6.32 10.18 13.90
CA LEU A 13 -7.04 9.89 12.66
C LEU A 13 -6.42 8.70 11.90
N SER A 14 -5.08 8.60 11.89
CA SER A 14 -4.36 7.44 11.36
C SER A 14 -4.61 6.16 12.15
N ALA A 15 -4.85 6.25 13.47
CA ALA A 15 -5.21 5.08 14.29
C ALA A 15 -6.69 4.69 14.11
N ALA A 16 -7.58 5.66 13.87
CA ALA A 16 -9.00 5.41 13.59
C ALA A 16 -9.22 4.82 12.18
N CYS A 17 -8.38 5.22 11.23
CA CYS A 17 -8.33 4.63 9.89
C CYS A 17 -7.37 3.44 9.91
N GLY A 18 -7.88 2.23 10.13
CA GLY A 18 -7.08 1.00 10.06
C GLY A 18 -6.29 0.86 8.74
N LEU A 19 -5.36 -0.10 8.74
CA LEU A 19 -4.43 -0.41 7.64
C LEU A 19 -5.04 -0.18 6.25
N ARG A 20 -4.38 0.55 5.34
CA ARG A 20 -4.82 0.69 3.95
C ARG A 20 -4.18 -0.36 3.07
N CYS A 21 -4.97 -1.03 2.25
CA CYS A 21 -4.48 -2.01 1.28
C CYS A 21 -5.04 -1.71 -0.12
N TYR A 22 -4.31 -2.14 -1.16
CA TYR A 22 -4.90 -2.27 -2.49
C TYR A 22 -5.97 -3.36 -2.50
N THR A 23 -7.04 -3.15 -3.26
CA THR A 23 -8.15 -4.09 -3.40
C THR A 23 -8.48 -4.31 -4.87
N CYS A 24 -8.77 -5.56 -5.23
CA CYS A 24 -9.35 -5.90 -6.53
C CYS A 24 -9.90 -7.31 -6.51
N THR A 25 -10.84 -7.57 -7.42
CA THR A 25 -11.36 -8.92 -7.68
C THR A 25 -10.75 -9.48 -8.95
N ALA A 26 -10.71 -10.81 -9.07
CA ALA A 26 -10.10 -11.50 -10.20
C ALA A 26 -10.78 -11.16 -11.55
N ALA A 27 -11.99 -10.61 -11.50
CA ALA A 27 -12.78 -10.23 -12.67
C ALA A 27 -12.28 -8.95 -13.35
N ASP A 28 -11.57 -8.06 -12.64
CA ASP A 28 -11.06 -6.82 -13.23
C ASP A 28 -9.66 -6.44 -12.69
N PRO A 29 -8.58 -6.85 -13.37
CA PRO A 29 -7.22 -6.50 -12.97
C PRO A 29 -6.92 -4.99 -13.11
N LYS A 30 -7.70 -4.22 -13.88
CA LYS A 30 -7.55 -2.76 -13.92
C LYS A 30 -7.97 -2.09 -12.61
N SER A 31 -8.83 -2.73 -11.82
CA SER A 31 -9.23 -2.24 -10.49
C SER A 31 -8.15 -2.39 -9.41
N CYS A 32 -7.03 -3.10 -9.67
CA CYS A 32 -5.98 -3.35 -8.66
C CYS A 32 -5.15 -2.12 -8.23
N THR A 33 -5.60 -0.92 -8.57
CA THR A 33 -5.14 0.37 -8.03
C THR A 33 -6.07 0.94 -6.96
N ASP A 34 -7.27 0.40 -6.78
CA ASP A 34 -8.21 0.85 -5.76
C ASP A 34 -7.66 0.56 -4.37
N THR A 35 -7.91 1.46 -3.42
CA THR A 35 -7.45 1.33 -2.04
C THR A 35 -8.62 1.38 -1.07
N LYS A 36 -8.55 0.60 0.00
CA LYS A 36 -9.56 0.57 1.05
C LYS A 36 -8.90 0.49 2.42
N SER A 37 -9.46 1.20 3.39
CA SER A 37 -9.11 1.03 4.80
C SER A 37 -9.68 -0.29 5.32
N CYS A 38 -8.83 -1.07 5.96
CA CYS A 38 -9.16 -2.33 6.59
C CYS A 38 -9.89 -2.08 7.90
N ALA A 39 -10.83 -2.98 8.23
CA ALA A 39 -11.38 -3.03 9.58
C ALA A 39 -10.26 -3.40 10.58
N ILE A 40 -10.40 -2.98 11.83
CA ILE A 40 -9.39 -3.14 12.90
C ILE A 40 -8.91 -4.60 13.06
N ILE A 41 -9.78 -5.58 12.77
CA ILE A 41 -9.47 -7.01 12.87
C ILE A 41 -8.53 -7.52 11.76
N PHE A 42 -8.40 -6.79 10.66
CA PHE A 42 -7.56 -7.15 9.53
C PHE A 42 -6.25 -6.36 9.58
N ASN A 43 -5.20 -7.03 10.06
CA ASN A 43 -3.88 -6.45 10.32
C ASN A 43 -2.85 -6.76 9.22
N ARG A 44 -3.26 -7.32 8.09
CA ARG A 44 -2.38 -7.65 6.96
C ARG A 44 -3.03 -7.24 5.64
N CYS A 45 -2.21 -6.88 4.66
CA CYS A 45 -2.65 -6.89 3.27
C CYS A 45 -2.27 -8.22 2.64
N TYR A 46 -3.08 -8.75 1.73
CA TYR A 46 -2.73 -9.93 0.93
C TYR A 46 -2.61 -9.58 -0.56
N ASN A 47 -1.77 -10.34 -1.26
CA ASN A 47 -1.46 -10.15 -2.68
C ASN A 47 -1.48 -11.49 -3.41
N LEU A 48 -2.56 -11.78 -4.14
CA LEU A 48 -2.72 -12.96 -4.99
C LEU A 48 -3.38 -12.54 -6.32
N VAL A 49 -4.22 -13.39 -6.93
CA VAL A 49 -5.09 -13.02 -8.06
C VAL A 49 -6.08 -11.93 -7.64
N THR A 50 -6.44 -11.90 -6.37
CA THR A 50 -7.17 -10.81 -5.72
C THR A 50 -6.27 -10.11 -4.70
N LYS A 51 -6.64 -8.88 -4.34
CA LYS A 51 -5.95 -8.10 -3.31
C LYS A 51 -6.94 -7.60 -2.28
N GLY A 52 -6.47 -7.40 -1.05
CA GLY A 52 -7.27 -6.78 -0.01
C GLY A 52 -6.68 -6.93 1.38
N CYS A 53 -7.56 -6.82 2.37
CA CYS A 53 -7.28 -6.94 3.79
C CYS A 53 -7.45 -8.39 4.26
N GLN A 54 -6.56 -8.86 5.14
CA GLN A 54 -6.61 -10.17 5.76
C GLN A 54 -6.18 -10.10 7.23
N THR A 55 -6.58 -11.08 8.03
CA THR A 55 -6.03 -11.26 9.38
C THR A 55 -4.83 -12.20 9.33
N SER A 56 -3.82 -11.91 10.15
CA SER A 56 -2.58 -12.68 10.23
C SER A 56 -2.76 -14.19 10.40
N VAL A 57 -3.83 -14.64 11.04
CA VAL A 57 -4.12 -16.08 11.21
C VAL A 57 -4.40 -16.81 9.90
N PHE A 58 -4.89 -16.10 8.87
CA PHE A 58 -5.10 -16.66 7.53
C PHE A 58 -3.94 -16.38 6.57
N CYS A 59 -2.86 -15.75 7.05
CA CYS A 59 -1.64 -15.55 6.29
C CYS A 59 -0.72 -16.77 6.43
N ALA A 60 -1.17 -17.90 5.89
CA ALA A 60 -0.46 -19.16 5.90
C ALA A 60 -0.56 -19.85 4.53
N GLY A 61 0.38 -20.76 4.25
CA GLY A 61 0.39 -21.52 2.99
C GLY A 61 0.62 -20.64 1.77
N ALA A 62 -0.27 -20.72 0.78
CA ALA A 62 -0.15 -20.01 -0.50
C ALA A 62 -0.59 -18.54 -0.46
N VAL A 63 -1.04 -18.03 0.68
CA VAL A 63 -1.50 -16.64 0.83
C VAL A 63 -0.31 -15.74 1.19
N SER A 64 0.18 -14.97 0.21
CA SER A 64 1.21 -13.97 0.44
C SER A 64 0.60 -12.75 1.14
N CYS A 65 1.05 -12.48 2.37
CA CYS A 65 0.65 -11.32 3.17
C CYS A 65 1.83 -10.39 3.47
N CYS A 66 1.53 -9.13 3.74
CA CYS A 66 2.50 -8.11 4.17
C CYS A 66 1.89 -7.17 5.21
N GLU A 67 2.75 -6.42 5.90
CA GLU A 67 2.39 -5.36 6.85
C GLU A 67 2.65 -3.97 6.27
N GLY A 68 1.90 -2.98 6.76
CA GLY A 68 2.07 -1.59 6.37
C GLY A 68 1.17 -1.16 5.21
N ASP A 69 0.89 0.13 5.14
CA ASP A 69 -0.03 0.69 4.16
C ASP A 69 0.44 0.40 2.73
N LEU A 70 -0.49 -0.12 1.92
CA LEU A 70 -0.32 -0.36 0.49
C LEU A 70 0.82 -1.34 0.14
N CYS A 71 1.29 -2.12 1.11
CA CYS A 71 2.40 -3.07 0.92
C CYS A 71 2.10 -4.15 -0.14
N ASN A 72 0.82 -4.42 -0.41
CA ASN A 72 0.38 -5.36 -1.44
C ASN A 72 0.32 -4.73 -2.85
N GLY A 73 0.95 -3.57 -3.04
CA GLY A 73 1.22 -2.99 -4.35
C GLY A 73 2.19 -3.85 -5.17
N ALA A 74 2.22 -3.63 -6.47
CA ALA A 74 3.37 -4.09 -7.24
C ALA A 74 4.59 -3.33 -6.69
N ILE A 75 5.65 -4.04 -6.28
CA ILE A 75 6.92 -3.40 -5.94
C ILE A 75 7.33 -2.57 -7.17
N PRO A 76 7.49 -1.23 -7.05
CA PRO A 76 8.02 -0.43 -8.15
C PRO A 76 9.37 -1.05 -8.51
N ALA A 77 9.58 -1.39 -9.78
CA ALA A 77 10.64 -2.27 -10.25
C ALA A 77 12.04 -1.93 -9.71
N GLY A 78 12.36 -2.40 -8.50
CA GLY A 78 13.63 -2.21 -7.81
C GLY A 78 14.15 -0.75 -7.73
N PRO A 79 15.32 -0.57 -7.11
CA PRO A 79 16.11 0.67 -7.23
C PRO A 79 16.36 1.07 -8.69
N SER A 80 16.36 0.09 -9.59
CA SER A 80 16.58 0.25 -11.03
C SER A 80 15.54 1.14 -11.70
N ALA A 81 14.25 1.04 -11.35
CA ALA A 81 13.22 1.91 -11.93
C ALA A 81 13.38 3.37 -11.48
N ILE A 82 13.80 3.59 -10.23
CA ILE A 82 14.07 4.93 -9.71
C ILE A 82 15.28 5.53 -10.43
N LEU A 83 16.35 4.76 -10.64
CA LEU A 83 17.52 5.18 -11.41
C LEU A 83 17.18 5.50 -12.88
N LEU A 84 16.29 4.73 -13.50
CA LEU A 84 15.82 4.99 -14.86
C LEU A 84 14.97 6.26 -14.94
N LEU A 85 14.08 6.50 -13.96
CA LEU A 85 13.29 7.73 -13.87
C LEU A 85 14.18 8.95 -13.66
N VAL A 86 15.17 8.85 -12.77
CA VAL A 86 16.17 9.90 -12.54
C VAL A 86 16.98 10.17 -13.80
N SER A 87 17.46 9.13 -14.50
CA SER A 87 18.21 9.28 -15.75
C SER A 87 17.37 9.96 -16.84
N SER A 88 16.10 9.55 -16.99
CA SER A 88 15.16 10.17 -17.95
C SER A 88 14.93 11.66 -17.66
N ALA A 89 14.76 12.03 -16.39
CA ALA A 89 14.59 13.42 -15.97
C ALA A 89 15.86 14.26 -16.23
N ILE A 90 17.05 13.69 -16.02
CA ILE A 90 18.32 14.37 -16.31
C ILE A 90 18.49 14.58 -17.82
N LEU A 91 18.21 13.56 -18.65
CA LEU A 91 18.25 13.71 -20.11
C LEU A 91 17.31 14.84 -20.57
N LYS A 92 16.06 14.89 -20.08
CA LYS A 92 15.10 15.97 -20.38
C LYS A 92 15.57 17.38 -19.99
N LEU A 93 16.57 17.50 -19.11
CA LEU A 93 17.15 18.76 -18.64
C LEU A 93 18.41 19.14 -19.41
N LEU A 94 19.10 18.15 -20.00
CA LEU A 94 20.34 18.35 -20.75
C LEU A 94 20.13 18.56 -22.25
N PHE A 95 18.98 18.13 -22.79
CA PHE A 95 18.58 18.24 -24.19
C PHE A 95 17.24 18.97 -24.30
#